data_AF-X1BSX6-F1
#
_entry.id   AF-X1BSX6-F1
#
_cell.length_a   1.000
_cell.length_b   1.000
_cell.length_c   1.000
_cell.angle_alpha   90.00
_cell.angle_beta   90.00
_cell.angle_gamma   90.00
#
_symmetry.space_group_name_H-M   'P 1'
#
loop_
_entity.id
_entity.type
_entity.pdbx_description
1 polymer ?
#
loop_
_entity_poly.entity_id
_entity_poly.type
_entity_poly.pdbx_seq_one_letter_code
_entity_poly.pdbx_strand_id
1 'polypeptide(L)'
;MKTIFFIKSSTVNLENYYIKDIQGTSGRLDVVSRCVLSAITSDNKLEKDIQIWAFLDKYGTFVFDSNTFNNDTFPKNEILLTDYFVDFIKKGNKKYTVNPLDSIKSSNLDIFEAIKKLSGIEEHTNDKRSNQRRIIGNVIDLPVEFLIKHKFSPTKDVLLVTALALLLGTILPHLEH
;
A
#
# COMPACT_ATOMS: atom_id res chain seq x y z
N MET A 1 3.09 12.19 13.99
CA MET A 1 1.83 11.43 13.94
C MET A 1 2.01 10.39 12.85
N LYS A 2 1.74 9.11 13.11
CA LYS A 2 2.03 8.03 12.15
C LYS A 2 0.95 7.97 11.08
N THR A 3 1.33 8.04 9.81
CA THR A 3 0.44 7.90 8.66
C THR A 3 0.42 6.45 8.21
N ILE A 4 -0.77 5.88 8.01
CA ILE A 4 -0.95 4.48 7.62
C ILE A 4 -1.70 4.41 6.30
N PHE A 5 -1.14 3.66 5.34
CA PHE A 5 -1.77 3.34 4.06
C PHE A 5 -2.09 1.85 3.98
N PHE A 6 -3.20 1.51 3.32
CA PHE A 6 -3.58 0.14 3.01
C PHE A 6 -3.63 -0.01 1.49
N ILE A 7 -3.04 -1.08 0.97
CA ILE A 7 -3.04 -1.45 -0.46
C ILE A 7 -3.49 -2.90 -0.54
N LYS A 8 -4.57 -3.18 -1.27
CA LYS A 8 -5.01 -4.55 -1.53
C LYS A 8 -4.81 -4.90 -3.01
N SER A 9 -4.33 -6.10 -3.28
CA SER A 9 -4.29 -6.64 -4.65
C SER A 9 -4.62 -8.12 -4.66
N SER A 10 -5.63 -8.47 -5.46
CA SER A 10 -6.02 -9.84 -5.77
C SER A 10 -5.33 -10.40 -7.01
N THR A 11 -4.66 -9.55 -7.80
CA THR A 11 -4.14 -9.91 -9.12
C THR A 11 -2.67 -10.29 -9.13
N VAL A 12 -1.91 -9.94 -8.09
CA VAL A 12 -0.47 -10.26 -8.03
C VAL A 12 -0.26 -11.76 -8.22
N ASN A 13 0.59 -12.11 -9.17
CA ASN A 13 1.02 -13.48 -9.43
C ASN A 13 2.51 -13.46 -9.77
N LEU A 14 3.30 -14.25 -9.05
CA LEU A 14 4.75 -14.30 -9.13
C LEU A 14 5.27 -15.63 -9.67
N GLU A 15 4.40 -16.58 -10.03
CA GLU A 15 4.78 -17.90 -10.55
C GLU A 15 5.74 -17.78 -11.74
N ASN A 16 5.41 -16.92 -12.71
CA ASN A 16 6.18 -16.68 -13.92
C ASN A 16 6.86 -15.29 -13.94
N TYR A 17 7.16 -14.74 -12.75
CA TYR A 17 7.74 -13.40 -12.64
C TYR A 17 9.01 -13.25 -13.49
N TYR A 18 9.03 -12.20 -14.31
CA TYR A 18 10.16 -11.81 -15.14
C TYR A 18 10.47 -10.33 -14.98
N ILE A 19 11.68 -10.02 -14.52
CA ILE A 19 12.10 -8.64 -14.20
C ILE A 19 12.07 -7.69 -15.41
N LYS A 20 12.23 -8.18 -16.65
CA LYS A 20 12.14 -7.29 -17.83
C LYS A 20 10.70 -7.03 -18.28
N ASP A 21 9.73 -7.75 -17.72
CA ASP A 21 8.30 -7.57 -17.96
C ASP A 21 7.52 -7.61 -16.64
N ILE A 22 7.86 -6.69 -15.73
CA ILE A 22 7.24 -6.64 -14.40
C ILE A 22 5.73 -6.42 -14.53
N GLN A 23 5.30 -5.49 -15.39
CA GLN A 23 3.90 -5.11 -15.53
C GLN A 23 3.04 -6.30 -15.96
N GLY A 24 3.49 -7.08 -16.95
CA GLY A 24 2.78 -8.25 -17.45
C GLY A 24 2.85 -9.45 -16.50
N THR A 25 4.05 -9.76 -15.99
CA THR A 25 4.30 -11.06 -15.34
C THR A 25 4.12 -11.07 -13.83
N SER A 26 3.99 -9.91 -13.18
CA SER A 26 3.82 -9.82 -11.73
C SER A 26 2.36 -9.67 -11.28
N GLY A 27 1.41 -9.54 -12.21
CA GLY A 27 0.02 -9.22 -11.88
C GLY A 27 -0.15 -7.82 -11.32
N ARG A 28 0.59 -6.85 -11.87
CA ARG A 28 0.65 -5.43 -11.48
C ARG A 28 1.29 -5.13 -10.13
N LEU A 29 2.25 -5.96 -9.68
CA LEU A 29 3.07 -5.65 -8.50
C LEU A 29 3.87 -4.35 -8.69
N ASP A 30 4.19 -3.96 -9.93
CA ASP A 30 4.78 -2.66 -10.27
C ASP A 30 4.02 -1.48 -9.66
N VAL A 31 2.68 -1.56 -9.65
CA VAL A 31 1.81 -0.51 -9.12
C VAL A 31 1.93 -0.44 -7.60
N VAL A 32 1.92 -1.59 -6.92
CA VAL A 32 2.12 -1.65 -5.46
C VAL A 32 3.48 -1.04 -5.10
N SER A 33 4.53 -1.43 -5.82
CA SER A 33 5.88 -0.89 -5.63
C SER A 33 5.94 0.61 -5.84
N ARG A 34 5.28 1.13 -6.87
CA ARG A 34 5.21 2.57 -7.15
C ARG A 34 4.48 3.31 -6.02
N CYS A 35 3.37 2.78 -5.53
CA CYS A 35 2.67 3.34 -4.37
C CYS A 35 3.56 3.38 -3.13
N VAL A 36 4.31 2.31 -2.85
CA VAL A 36 5.27 2.25 -1.73
C VAL A 36 6.35 3.32 -1.89
N LEU A 37 6.96 3.43 -3.07
CA LEU A 37 7.97 4.46 -3.34
C LEU A 37 7.40 5.86 -3.16
N SER A 38 6.26 6.17 -3.77
CA SER A 38 5.65 7.51 -3.69
C SER A 38 5.29 7.91 -2.27
N ALA A 39 4.91 6.95 -1.42
CA ALA A 39 4.59 7.24 -0.03
C ALA A 39 5.84 7.36 0.85
N ILE A 40 6.86 6.54 0.65
CA ILE A 40 8.03 6.47 1.56
C ILE A 40 9.20 7.34 1.10
N THR A 41 9.26 7.74 -0.17
CA THR A 41 10.39 8.50 -0.73
C THR A 41 9.99 9.91 -1.16
N SER A 42 10.81 10.89 -0.78
CA SER A 42 10.70 12.29 -1.16
C SER A 42 12.09 12.86 -1.36
N ASP A 43 12.39 13.45 -2.51
CA ASP A 43 13.72 14.00 -2.86
C ASP A 43 14.90 13.08 -2.51
N ASN A 44 14.78 11.79 -2.86
CA ASN A 44 15.73 10.70 -2.55
C ASN A 44 15.92 10.38 -1.05
N LYS A 45 15.17 10.99 -0.15
CA LYS A 45 15.16 10.70 1.28
C LYS A 45 13.98 9.80 1.64
N LEU A 46 14.13 9.04 2.72
CA LEU A 46 13.02 8.30 3.33
C LEU A 46 12.22 9.22 4.25
N GLU A 47 10.93 9.34 3.97
CA GLU A 47 9.96 9.94 4.86
C GLU A 47 9.82 9.11 6.14
N LYS A 48 9.58 9.77 7.27
CA LYS A 48 9.45 9.12 8.58
C LYS A 48 7.99 9.01 8.99
N ASP A 49 7.72 8.09 9.92
CA ASP A 49 6.39 7.84 10.47
C ASP A 49 5.34 7.43 9.42
N ILE A 50 5.75 6.72 8.38
CA ILE A 50 4.86 6.15 7.37
C ILE A 50 4.84 4.63 7.49
N GLN A 51 3.66 4.05 7.46
CA GLN A 51 3.47 2.61 7.40
C GLN A 51 2.52 2.24 6.27
N ILE A 52 2.85 1.19 5.55
CA ILE A 52 2.05 0.71 4.42
C ILE A 52 1.78 -0.78 4.62
N TRP A 53 0.51 -1.15 4.56
CA TRP A 53 0.04 -2.52 4.62
C TRP A 53 -0.35 -2.98 3.23
N ALA A 54 0.43 -3.90 2.64
CA ALA A 54 0.15 -4.51 1.36
C ALA A 54 -0.48 -5.90 1.57
N PHE A 55 -1.76 -6.05 1.23
CA PHE A 55 -2.50 -7.31 1.27
C PHE A 55 -2.48 -7.94 -0.12
N LEU A 56 -1.71 -9.00 -0.27
CA LEU A 56 -1.59 -9.73 -1.53
C LEU A 56 -2.29 -11.08 -1.36
N ASP A 57 -3.45 -11.29 -1.99
CA ASP A 57 -4.34 -12.41 -1.67
C ASP A 57 -3.64 -13.79 -1.76
N LYS A 58 -2.69 -13.96 -2.69
CA LYS A 58 -1.93 -15.21 -2.87
C LYS A 58 -0.68 -15.34 -1.99
N TYR A 59 -0.20 -14.24 -1.41
CA TYR A 59 1.14 -14.17 -0.78
C TYR A 59 1.13 -13.69 0.67
N GLY A 60 0.00 -13.16 1.15
CA GLY A 60 -0.19 -12.68 2.51
C GLY A 60 -0.06 -11.17 2.66
N THR A 61 0.02 -10.72 3.92
CA THR A 61 0.05 -9.31 4.28
C THR A 61 1.46 -8.87 4.66
N PHE A 62 1.91 -7.77 4.09
CA PHE A 62 3.25 -7.21 4.27
C PHE A 62 3.20 -5.78 4.78
N VAL A 63 3.95 -5.51 5.85
CA VAL A 63 3.97 -4.21 6.52
C VAL A 63 5.32 -3.55 6.29
N PHE A 64 5.30 -2.49 5.48
CA PHE A 64 6.42 -1.59 5.27
C PHE A 64 6.37 -0.51 6.36
N ASP A 65 7.45 -0.35 7.12
CA ASP A 65 7.57 0.72 8.12
C ASP A 65 8.77 1.59 7.76
N SER A 66 8.52 2.85 7.41
CA SER A 66 9.56 3.74 6.91
C SER A 66 10.66 4.02 7.94
N ASN A 67 10.36 3.80 9.22
CA ASN A 67 11.32 3.97 10.31
C ASN A 67 12.33 2.81 10.39
N THR A 68 12.05 1.66 9.77
CA THR A 68 12.95 0.49 9.81
C THR A 68 13.91 0.40 8.62
N PHE A 69 13.67 1.17 7.56
CA PHE A 69 14.50 1.16 6.36
C PHE A 69 15.74 2.05 6.51
N ASN A 70 16.86 1.58 5.96
CA ASN A 70 18.08 2.36 5.80
C ASN A 70 17.99 3.19 4.50
N ASN A 71 18.21 4.51 4.60
CA ASN A 71 18.06 5.42 3.47
C ASN A 71 19.01 5.14 2.31
N ASP A 72 20.22 4.66 2.60
CA ASP A 72 21.30 4.48 1.63
C ASP A 72 21.14 3.19 0.84
N THR A 73 20.49 2.19 1.43
CA THR A 73 20.27 0.88 0.79
C THR A 73 18.86 0.68 0.25
N PHE A 74 17.89 1.49 0.69
CA PHE A 74 16.50 1.37 0.24
C PHE A 74 16.39 1.63 -1.28
N PRO A 75 15.67 0.77 -2.04
CA PRO A 75 15.53 0.91 -3.48
C PRO A 75 14.80 2.22 -3.84
N LYS A 76 15.38 3.01 -4.74
CA LYS A 76 14.85 4.33 -5.15
C LYS A 76 14.10 4.31 -6.48
N ASN A 77 13.90 3.14 -7.08
CA ASN A 77 13.13 2.99 -8.32
C ASN A 77 12.26 1.74 -8.28
N GLU A 78 11.23 1.77 -9.12
CA GLU A 78 10.17 0.76 -9.21
C GLU A 78 10.70 -0.64 -9.50
N ILE A 79 11.64 -0.75 -10.43
CA ILE A 79 12.19 -2.04 -10.87
C ILE A 79 12.91 -2.71 -9.71
N LEU A 80 13.84 -1.99 -9.05
CA LEU A 80 14.60 -2.52 -7.92
C LEU A 80 13.69 -2.85 -6.74
N LEU A 81 12.75 -1.96 -6.39
CA LEU A 81 11.86 -2.22 -5.26
C LEU A 81 11.01 -3.45 -5.53
N THR A 82 10.46 -3.58 -6.74
CA THR A 82 9.65 -4.75 -7.10
C THR A 82 10.48 -6.02 -7.05
N ASP A 83 11.69 -6.01 -7.60
CA ASP A 83 12.53 -7.19 -7.65
C ASP A 83 12.99 -7.65 -6.26
N TYR A 84 13.37 -6.70 -5.39
CA TYR A 84 13.63 -6.99 -3.97
C TYR A 84 12.40 -7.51 -3.25
N PHE A 85 11.21 -6.96 -3.56
CA PHE A 85 9.98 -7.40 -2.90
C PHE A 85 9.58 -8.81 -3.36
N VAL A 86 9.75 -9.15 -4.64
CA VAL A 86 9.55 -10.51 -5.15
C VAL A 86 10.52 -11.49 -4.49
N ASP A 87 11.81 -11.14 -4.39
CA ASP A 87 12.80 -11.94 -3.69
C ASP A 87 12.41 -12.19 -2.22
N PHE A 88 11.98 -11.14 -1.53
CA PHE A 88 11.48 -11.20 -0.16
C PHE A 88 10.26 -12.12 -0.03
N ILE A 89 9.29 -12.03 -0.95
CA ILE A 89 8.08 -12.87 -0.93
C ILE A 89 8.43 -14.34 -1.20
N LYS A 90 9.32 -14.61 -2.16
CA LYS A 90 9.60 -15.98 -2.61
C LYS A 90 10.40 -16.81 -1.59
N LYS A 91 11.07 -16.19 -0.60
CA LYS A 91 11.81 -16.75 0.57
C LYS A 91 12.78 -17.95 0.38
N GLY A 92 12.53 -18.88 -0.53
CA GLY A 92 13.32 -20.08 -0.81
C GLY A 92 14.32 -19.98 -1.96
N ASN A 93 14.25 -18.93 -2.80
CA ASN A 93 15.22 -18.65 -3.87
C ASN A 93 15.80 -17.26 -3.68
N LYS A 94 16.61 -17.08 -2.62
CA LYS A 94 17.25 -15.79 -2.33
C LYS A 94 18.23 -15.44 -3.45
N LYS A 95 17.82 -14.48 -4.29
CA LYS A 95 18.63 -13.85 -5.32
C LYS A 95 19.69 -12.93 -4.71
N TYR A 96 19.39 -12.34 -3.55
CA TYR A 96 20.25 -11.41 -2.83
C TYR A 96 20.74 -11.99 -1.51
N THR A 97 22.01 -11.76 -1.18
CA THR A 97 22.60 -12.15 0.11
C THR A 97 22.06 -11.29 1.26
N VAL A 98 21.84 -10.01 0.99
CA VAL A 98 21.20 -9.05 1.89
C VAL A 98 20.12 -8.34 1.09
N ASN A 99 18.87 -8.42 1.54
CA ASN A 99 17.77 -7.73 0.90
C ASN A 99 17.42 -6.47 1.72
N PRO A 100 17.45 -5.24 1.15
CA PRO A 100 17.11 -4.02 1.87
C PRO A 100 15.69 -4.03 2.47
N LEU A 101 14.83 -4.93 1.99
CA LEU A 101 13.46 -5.11 2.43
C LEU A 101 13.30 -6.21 3.51
N ASP A 102 14.39 -6.82 4.00
CA ASP A 102 14.33 -7.86 5.05
C ASP A 102 13.70 -7.37 6.37
N SER A 103 13.58 -6.06 6.57
CA SER A 103 12.88 -5.47 7.73
C SER A 103 11.35 -5.43 7.60
N ILE A 104 10.79 -5.74 6.42
CA ILE A 104 9.34 -5.87 6.21
C ILE A 104 8.81 -6.97 7.12
N LYS A 105 7.69 -6.68 7.80
CA LYS A 105 7.01 -7.66 8.65
C LYS A 105 5.89 -8.34 7.87
N SER A 106 5.75 -9.66 8.04
CA SER A 106 4.54 -10.37 7.62
C SER A 106 3.47 -10.28 8.72
N SER A 107 2.21 -10.17 8.32
CA SER A 107 1.05 -10.22 9.22
C SER A 107 0.06 -11.27 8.75
N ASN A 108 -0.66 -11.87 9.70
CA ASN A 108 -1.76 -12.80 9.41
C ASN A 108 -3.13 -12.09 9.41
N LEU A 109 -3.16 -10.79 9.66
CA LEU A 109 -4.41 -10.03 9.67
C LEU A 109 -4.90 -9.81 8.25
N ASP A 110 -6.21 -9.94 8.06
CA ASP A 110 -6.88 -9.41 6.88
C ASP A 110 -7.02 -7.87 6.94
N ILE A 111 -7.45 -7.27 5.83
CA ILE A 111 -7.57 -5.81 5.73
C ILE A 111 -8.57 -5.22 6.72
N PHE A 112 -9.69 -5.89 6.99
CA PHE A 112 -10.72 -5.40 7.91
C PHE A 112 -10.25 -5.54 9.35
N GLU A 113 -9.61 -6.65 9.71
CA GLU A 113 -9.00 -6.84 11.03
C GLU A 113 -7.91 -5.78 11.29
N ALA A 114 -7.05 -5.52 10.30
CA ALA A 114 -6.03 -4.49 10.39
C ALA A 114 -6.63 -3.10 10.59
N ILE A 115 -7.67 -2.75 9.80
CA ILE A 115 -8.38 -1.47 9.95
C ILE A 115 -9.01 -1.37 11.35
N LYS A 116 -9.75 -2.39 11.82
CA LYS A 116 -10.37 -2.39 13.15
C LYS A 116 -9.32 -2.17 14.25
N LYS A 117 -8.24 -2.94 14.21
CA LYS A 117 -7.14 -2.87 15.18
C LYS A 117 -6.47 -1.49 15.20
N LEU A 118 -6.24 -0.89 14.04
CA LEU A 118 -5.49 0.37 13.91
C LEU A 118 -6.36 1.62 14.09
N SER A 119 -7.67 1.52 13.84
CA SER A 119 -8.65 2.58 14.09
C SER A 119 -9.08 2.67 15.55
N GLY A 120 -8.75 1.66 16.37
CA GLY A 120 -9.19 1.59 17.76
C GLY A 120 -10.69 1.36 17.90
N ILE A 121 -11.34 0.80 16.86
CA ILE A 121 -12.73 0.37 16.92
C ILE A 121 -12.73 -0.98 17.66
N GLU A 122 -12.70 -0.92 18.98
CA GLU A 122 -13.11 -2.04 19.82
C GLU A 122 -14.64 -2.10 19.77
N GLU A 123 -15.22 -3.24 19.37
CA GLU A 123 -16.65 -3.48 19.57
C GLU A 123 -16.89 -3.58 21.08
N HIS A 124 -17.23 -2.44 21.71
CA HIS A 124 -17.92 -2.46 23.00
C HIS A 124 -19.33 -3.03 22.77
N THR A 125 -19.45 -4.35 22.80
CA THR A 125 -20.74 -4.98 23.10
C THR A 125 -21.10 -4.56 24.54
N ASN A 126 -22.05 -3.63 24.64
CA ASN A 126 -22.56 -2.95 25.84
C ASN A 126 -21.84 -1.66 26.23
N ASP A 127 -22.13 -0.54 25.57
CA ASP A 127 -22.63 0.63 26.32
C ASP A 127 -23.45 1.59 25.45
N LYS A 128 -24.63 1.97 25.95
CA LYS A 128 -25.48 3.00 25.34
C LYS A 128 -24.98 4.35 25.85
N ARG A 129 -24.14 5.01 25.04
CA ARG A 129 -23.73 6.43 25.02
C ARG A 129 -22.21 6.57 25.16
N SER A 130 -21.52 6.85 24.06
CA SER A 130 -20.53 7.94 24.05
C SER A 130 -20.02 8.24 22.64
N ASN A 131 -20.01 9.55 22.34
CA ASN A 131 -19.16 10.31 21.42
C ASN A 131 -18.67 9.65 20.12
N GLN A 132 -19.31 10.08 19.03
CA GLN A 132 -18.80 10.04 17.66
C GLN A 132 -17.37 10.59 17.57
N ARG A 133 -16.38 9.69 17.50
CA ARG A 133 -15.06 10.00 16.96
C ARG A 133 -15.17 9.99 15.44
N ARG A 134 -15.07 11.18 14.85
CA ARG A 134 -15.07 11.40 13.40
C ARG A 134 -13.85 10.71 12.79
N ILE A 135 -14.10 9.67 12.01
CA ILE A 135 -13.09 8.93 11.24
C ILE A 135 -12.56 9.86 10.14
N ILE A 136 -11.24 10.08 10.11
CA ILE A 136 -10.54 10.71 8.97
C ILE A 136 -9.56 9.67 8.45
N GLY A 137 -10.08 8.67 7.74
CA GLY A 137 -9.28 7.66 7.06
C GLY A 137 -9.71 7.61 5.61
N ASN A 138 -8.85 8.06 4.70
CA ASN A 138 -9.09 7.90 3.26
C ASN A 138 -8.78 6.44 2.91
N VAL A 139 -9.82 5.59 2.86
CA VAL A 139 -9.71 4.27 2.24
C VAL A 139 -9.76 4.50 0.73
N ILE A 140 -8.62 4.34 0.06
CA ILE A 140 -8.54 4.38 -1.39
C ILE A 140 -8.75 2.95 -1.89
N ASP A 141 -9.98 2.62 -2.25
CA ASP A 141 -10.29 1.40 -3.00
C ASP A 141 -10.19 1.73 -4.49
N LEU A 142 -9.07 1.36 -5.12
CA LEU A 142 -8.87 1.54 -6.56
C LEU A 142 -9.07 0.19 -7.26
N PRO A 143 -10.25 -0.08 -7.84
CA PRO A 143 -10.37 -1.17 -8.78
C PRO A 143 -9.38 -0.92 -9.93
N VAL A 144 -8.43 -1.84 -10.09
CA VAL A 144 -7.30 -1.73 -11.04
C VAL A 144 -7.77 -1.48 -12.48
N GLU A 145 -9.00 -1.92 -12.81
CA GLU A 145 -9.70 -1.66 -14.08
C GLU A 145 -9.86 -0.16 -14.39
N PHE A 146 -9.99 0.70 -13.38
CA PHE A 146 -10.10 2.15 -13.53
C PHE A 146 -8.74 2.79 -13.91
N LEU A 147 -7.63 2.22 -13.43
CA LEU A 147 -6.27 2.68 -13.75
C LEU A 147 -5.82 2.24 -15.15
N ILE A 148 -6.42 1.19 -15.72
CA ILE A 148 -6.06 0.63 -17.02
C ILE A 148 -6.55 1.51 -18.19
N LYS A 149 -7.65 2.26 -18.03
CA LYS A 149 -8.26 3.03 -19.12
C LYS A 149 -7.58 4.38 -19.39
N HIS A 150 -6.77 4.88 -18.47
CA HIS A 150 -6.11 6.18 -18.58
C HIS A 150 -4.60 6.04 -18.36
N LYS A 151 -3.81 6.33 -19.42
CA LYS A 151 -2.34 6.37 -19.35
C LYS A 151 -1.91 7.51 -18.43
N PHE A 152 -1.73 7.24 -17.14
CA PHE A 152 -1.35 8.24 -16.16
C PHE A 152 0.16 8.56 -16.18
N SER A 153 0.48 9.85 -16.12
CA SER A 153 1.81 10.47 -16.10
C SER A 153 2.19 10.94 -14.68
N PRO A 154 3.44 10.73 -14.22
CA PRO A 154 3.78 10.73 -12.79
C PRO A 154 3.61 12.06 -12.06
N THR A 155 3.61 13.20 -12.75
CA THR A 155 3.72 14.53 -12.12
C THR A 155 2.40 15.30 -11.99
N LYS A 156 1.36 14.91 -12.73
CA LYS A 156 0.04 15.59 -12.67
C LYS A 156 -1.03 14.77 -11.94
N ASP A 157 -0.78 13.47 -11.75
CA ASP A 157 -1.85 12.54 -11.39
C ASP A 157 -1.91 12.16 -9.91
N VAL A 158 -0.87 12.48 -9.12
CA VAL A 158 -0.99 12.54 -7.65
C VAL A 158 -2.06 13.56 -7.27
N LEU A 159 -2.13 14.68 -7.99
CA LEU A 159 -3.18 15.68 -7.81
C LEU A 159 -4.57 15.13 -8.16
N LEU A 160 -4.67 14.27 -9.19
CA LEU A 160 -5.95 13.72 -9.65
C LEU A 160 -6.50 12.64 -8.69
N VAL A 161 -5.65 11.77 -8.15
CA VAL A 161 -6.07 10.77 -7.13
C VAL A 161 -6.47 11.46 -5.83
N THR A 162 -5.75 12.52 -5.46
CA THR A 162 -6.09 13.35 -4.29
C THR A 162 -7.36 14.18 -4.53
N ALA A 163 -7.55 14.70 -5.75
CA ALA A 163 -8.76 15.45 -6.14
C ALA A 163 -10.00 14.55 -6.25
N LEU A 164 -9.88 13.31 -6.73
CA LEU A 164 -10.99 12.35 -6.75
C LEU A 164 -11.41 11.97 -5.33
N ALA A 165 -10.46 11.78 -4.41
CA ALA A 165 -10.75 11.55 -3.00
C ALA A 165 -11.45 12.74 -2.33
N LEU A 166 -11.11 13.98 -2.73
CA LEU A 166 -11.76 15.20 -2.26
C LEU A 166 -13.15 15.44 -2.87
N LEU A 167 -13.37 15.12 -4.15
CA LEU A 167 -14.66 15.27 -4.85
C LEU A 167 -15.68 14.22 -4.40
N LEU A 168 -15.26 12.98 -4.13
CA LEU A 168 -16.15 11.95 -3.59
C LEU A 168 -16.52 12.23 -2.13
N GLY A 169 -15.67 12.93 -1.37
CA GLY A 169 -15.95 13.37 -0.01
C GLY A 169 -16.94 14.54 0.10
N THR A 170 -17.18 15.31 -0.97
CA THR A 170 -18.10 16.46 -0.96
C THR A 170 -19.46 16.19 -1.58
N ILE A 171 -19.64 15.12 -2.36
CA ILE A 171 -20.91 14.81 -3.03
C ILE A 171 -21.87 14.01 -2.12
N LEU A 172 -21.41 13.46 -0.99
CA LEU A 172 -22.21 12.60 -0.10
C LEU A 172 -22.88 13.25 1.14
N PRO A 173 -23.34 14.53 1.14
CA PRO A 173 -24.30 14.97 2.16
C PRO A 173 -25.69 15.36 1.63
N HIS A 174 -26.04 15.11 0.35
CA HIS A 174 -27.30 15.63 -0.20
C HIS A 174 -28.26 14.64 -0.87
N LEU A 175 -28.19 13.35 -0.55
CA LEU A 175 -29.22 12.39 -0.92
C LEU A 175 -29.72 11.61 0.31
N GLU A 176 -30.23 12.34 1.29
CA GLU A 176 -31.24 11.82 2.22
C GLU A 176 -32.38 12.85 2.29
N HIS A 177 -33.41 12.63 1.48
CA HIS A 177 -34.78 13.05 1.72
C HIS A 177 -35.74 12.14 0.95
#